data_AF-A0A2T0T298-F1
#
_entry.id   AF-A0A2T0T298-F1
#
_cell.length_a   1.000
_cell.length_b   1.000
_cell.length_c   1.000
_cell.angle_alpha   90.00
_cell.angle_beta   90.00
_cell.angle_gamma   90.00
#
_symmetry.space_group_name_H-M   'P 1'
#
loop_
_entity.id
_entity.type
_entity.pdbx_description
1 polymer ?
#
loop_
_entity_poly.entity_id
_entity_poly.type
_entity_poly.pdbx_seq_one_letter_code
_entity_poly.pdbx_strand_id
1 'polypeptide(L)'
;MSFTRTHLRGVLRRPTRLVLTGLAIAVAALFAMGAVVARDIAGATFLAAVTDIPAATTVVVEPDGDPVALLAEVRATSGVDEAVGRLAARTSVGGVPVTLVADPGSGPLSRVRLVDGAYPAESGGIAASSRLGLAVGTSTELGVVTGVVDAPSADGKAVYTTDVAALALVHTELTRIDVRGADAAALVGALVGATPADEARDRALTAATGSADQLFAVLGAFVLVAGLAALMVATSTFRIVFAQRTRQLALLRAVGAPRRELVRALVAEGALTGFAAGGVGSVVALGVGYLVPLVVDVSAPGWSPLALPVVVLVSVLVTVLAALVPARTVARVAPLEALRTAASPRETGTTTAVRVGVGAVLLAGAGLVVGSMFANGLTSTYRPGGRTEELLLSTVASGALVFGALLAWGPLLVGPVLRALGALPLGVVGRVAVRGVGGAPGRAAAVSAVVALGAGLLTGVLVSGDTVRGYLRADLAASFPADVEVTAKEGEPLPAGVVEALRDRPELGLVLAFRTVRVTWRCRAAGRASRCPMWTSGPCRPRPTWSPPRGRPPTSDRGGWCSPRPTRGSTRWASVTG
;
A
#
# COMPACT_ATOMS: atom_id res chain seq x y z
N MET A 1 7.68 48.89 19.29
CA MET A 1 6.73 47.75 19.49
C MET A 1 6.19 47.35 18.13
N SER A 2 6.50 46.14 17.64
CA SER A 2 6.32 45.81 16.22
C SER A 2 4.84 45.78 15.82
N PHE A 3 4.52 46.48 14.73
CA PHE A 3 3.22 46.58 14.07
C PHE A 3 2.52 45.21 13.87
N THR A 4 3.34 44.17 13.73
CA THR A 4 2.92 42.76 13.65
C THR A 4 2.23 42.22 14.91
N ARG A 5 2.62 42.63 16.12
CA ARG A 5 2.03 42.10 17.38
C ARG A 5 0.60 42.61 17.62
N THR A 6 0.34 43.88 17.33
CA THR A 6 -1.00 44.48 17.43
C THR A 6 -1.94 43.93 16.38
N HIS A 7 -1.47 43.73 15.15
CA HIS A 7 -2.26 43.09 14.08
C HIS A 7 -2.59 41.63 14.38
N LEU A 8 -1.66 40.83 14.92
CA LEU A 8 -1.90 39.43 15.29
C LEU A 8 -3.04 39.30 16.32
N ARG A 9 -3.08 40.17 17.32
CA ARG A 9 -4.13 40.19 18.35
C ARG A 9 -5.51 40.54 17.79
N GLY A 10 -5.58 41.34 16.72
CA GLY A 10 -6.83 41.65 16.03
C GLY A 10 -7.41 40.47 15.24
N VAL A 11 -6.54 39.61 14.70
CA VAL A 11 -6.93 38.41 13.94
C VAL A 11 -7.53 37.34 14.85
N LEU A 12 -6.96 37.15 16.04
CA LEU A 12 -7.47 36.23 17.07
C LEU A 12 -8.89 36.56 17.56
N ARG A 13 -9.35 37.81 17.37
CA ARG A 13 -10.69 38.26 17.81
C ARG A 13 -11.81 38.03 16.79
N ARG A 14 -11.52 37.55 15.57
CA ARG A 14 -12.54 37.28 14.53
C ARG A 14 -12.37 35.88 13.92
N PRO A 15 -12.76 34.81 14.65
CA PRO A 15 -12.47 33.42 14.28
C PRO A 15 -13.14 32.98 12.98
N THR A 16 -14.31 33.52 12.62
CA THR A 16 -15.04 33.17 11.39
C THR A 16 -14.23 33.41 10.12
N ARG A 17 -13.32 34.40 10.10
CA ARG A 17 -12.44 34.63 8.95
C ARG A 17 -11.33 33.60 8.85
N LEU A 18 -10.76 33.21 9.98
CA LEU A 18 -9.73 32.17 10.06
C LEU A 18 -10.29 30.81 9.64
N VAL A 19 -11.53 30.50 10.04
CA VAL A 19 -12.21 29.25 9.68
C VAL A 19 -12.44 29.16 8.17
N LEU A 20 -12.93 30.23 7.53
CA LEU A 20 -13.19 30.26 6.09
C LEU A 20 -11.92 30.13 5.23
N THR A 21 -10.80 30.73 5.63
CA THR A 21 -9.52 30.59 4.89
C THR A 21 -8.79 29.31 5.23
N GLY A 22 -8.91 28.84 6.47
CA GLY A 22 -8.20 27.67 6.98
C GLY A 22 -8.81 26.35 6.57
N LEU A 23 -10.12 26.28 6.27
CA LEU A 23 -10.82 25.00 6.02
C LEU A 23 -10.17 24.18 4.89
N ALA A 24 -9.88 24.78 3.73
CA ALA A 24 -9.25 24.06 2.62
C ALA A 24 -7.86 23.52 2.97
N ILE A 25 -7.11 24.26 3.80
CA ILE A 25 -5.77 23.88 4.24
C ILE A 25 -5.84 22.80 5.33
N ALA A 26 -6.82 22.90 6.23
CA ALA A 26 -7.09 21.87 7.21
C ALA A 26 -7.48 20.55 6.55
N VAL A 27 -8.30 20.58 5.49
CA VAL A 27 -8.63 19.39 4.69
C VAL A 27 -7.38 18.83 4.01
N ALA A 28 -6.54 19.65 3.37
CA ALA A 28 -5.31 19.16 2.76
C ALA A 28 -4.32 18.57 3.79
N ALA A 29 -4.19 19.19 4.96
CA ALA A 29 -3.36 18.68 6.05
C ALA A 29 -3.92 17.39 6.65
N LEU A 30 -5.26 17.27 6.77
CA LEU A 30 -5.94 16.05 7.16
C LEU A 30 -5.62 14.91 6.18
N PHE A 31 -5.69 15.16 4.87
CA PHE A 31 -5.33 14.16 3.86
C PHE A 31 -3.84 13.80 3.91
N ALA A 32 -2.96 14.78 4.02
CA ALA A 32 -1.51 14.55 4.10
C ALA A 32 -1.15 13.70 5.33
N MET A 33 -1.68 14.06 6.51
CA MET A 33 -1.44 13.32 7.73
C MET A 33 -2.15 11.96 7.71
N GLY A 34 -3.36 11.89 7.16
CA GLY A 34 -4.11 10.64 7.00
C GLY A 34 -3.37 9.64 6.12
N ALA A 35 -2.70 10.09 5.05
CA ALA A 35 -1.85 9.23 4.21
C ALA A 35 -0.63 8.70 4.98
N VAL A 36 0.00 9.52 5.83
CA VAL A 36 1.11 9.07 6.69
C VAL A 36 0.63 8.04 7.71
N VAL A 37 -0.48 8.33 8.40
CA VAL A 37 -1.05 7.41 9.39
C VAL A 37 -1.52 6.11 8.74
N ALA A 38 -2.15 6.17 7.57
CA ALA A 38 -2.51 4.98 6.81
C ALA A 38 -1.26 4.16 6.43
N ARG A 39 -0.15 4.82 6.09
CA ARG A 39 1.15 4.17 5.85
C ARG A 39 1.69 3.47 7.08
N ASP A 40 1.63 4.13 8.23
CA ASP A 40 2.10 3.54 9.49
C ASP A 40 1.21 2.37 9.93
N ILE A 41 -0.12 2.46 9.78
CA ILE A 41 -1.07 1.37 10.09
C ILE A 41 -0.83 0.18 9.17
N ALA A 42 -0.79 0.41 7.86
CA ALA A 42 -0.58 -0.66 6.89
C ALA A 42 0.81 -1.29 7.06
N GLY A 43 1.85 -0.48 7.28
CA GLY A 43 3.18 -0.95 7.61
C GLY A 43 3.19 -1.81 8.88
N ALA A 44 2.60 -1.34 9.98
CA ALA A 44 2.55 -2.06 11.26
C ALA A 44 1.71 -3.35 11.20
N THR A 45 0.57 -3.32 10.50
CA THR A 45 -0.30 -4.49 10.30
C THR A 45 0.42 -5.54 9.46
N PHE A 46 1.13 -5.11 8.43
CA PHE A 46 1.86 -6.01 7.54
C PHE A 46 3.18 -6.50 8.15
N LEU A 47 3.88 -5.67 8.96
CA LEU A 47 5.00 -6.07 9.81
C LEU A 47 4.59 -7.13 10.81
N ALA A 48 3.42 -6.98 11.44
CA ALA A 48 2.85 -8.00 12.32
C ALA A 48 2.50 -9.29 11.56
N ALA A 49 2.15 -9.19 10.28
CA ALA A 49 1.88 -10.34 9.41
C ALA A 49 3.15 -11.00 8.83
N VAL A 50 4.25 -10.27 8.63
CA VAL A 50 5.43 -10.72 7.87
C VAL A 50 6.71 -10.86 8.70
N THR A 51 7.00 -9.94 9.63
CA THR A 51 8.20 -10.03 10.49
C THR A 51 7.87 -10.68 11.81
N ASP A 52 7.61 -11.97 11.73
CA ASP A 52 7.46 -12.86 12.88
C ASP A 52 8.83 -13.45 13.30
N ILE A 53 9.95 -12.75 13.01
CA ILE A 53 11.33 -13.15 13.34
C ILE A 53 11.69 -12.62 14.74
N PRO A 54 11.94 -13.50 15.74
CA PRO A 54 12.38 -13.07 17.06
C PRO A 54 13.69 -12.27 17.00
N ALA A 55 13.84 -11.27 17.88
CA ALA A 55 15.09 -10.50 17.98
C ALA A 55 16.31 -11.34 18.40
N ALA A 56 16.07 -12.52 18.99
CA ALA A 56 17.12 -13.46 19.36
C ALA A 56 17.60 -14.34 18.20
N THR A 57 16.95 -14.28 17.03
CA THR A 57 17.36 -15.02 15.84
C THR A 57 18.63 -14.41 15.27
N THR A 58 19.65 -15.25 15.05
CA THR A 58 20.95 -14.85 14.50
C THR A 58 20.98 -15.06 12.99
N VAL A 59 20.42 -16.18 12.53
CA VAL A 59 20.40 -16.60 11.13
C VAL A 59 19.04 -17.22 10.80
N VAL A 60 18.55 -16.97 9.59
CA VAL A 60 17.35 -17.60 9.03
C VAL A 60 17.77 -18.54 7.91
N VAL A 61 17.32 -19.79 7.97
CA VAL A 61 17.56 -20.79 6.92
C VAL A 61 16.28 -21.01 6.13
N GLU A 62 16.36 -20.85 4.81
CA GLU A 62 15.27 -21.24 3.92
C GLU A 62 15.34 -22.76 3.66
N PRO A 63 14.27 -23.51 3.96
CA PRO A 63 14.28 -24.95 3.82
C PRO A 63 14.29 -25.37 2.35
N ASP A 64 15.23 -26.24 1.98
CA ASP A 64 15.30 -26.91 0.69
C ASP A 64 15.37 -28.43 0.92
N GLY A 65 14.36 -29.16 0.44
CA GLY A 65 14.25 -30.61 0.62
C GLY A 65 13.33 -31.04 1.76
N ASP A 66 13.73 -32.08 2.50
CA ASP A 66 12.91 -32.64 3.58
C ASP A 66 13.00 -31.77 4.85
N PRO A 67 11.88 -31.14 5.28
CA PRO A 67 11.89 -30.19 6.40
C PRO A 67 12.28 -30.84 7.72
N VAL A 68 11.96 -32.12 7.94
CA VAL A 68 12.26 -32.82 9.20
C VAL A 68 13.75 -33.14 9.27
N ALA A 69 14.31 -33.66 8.18
CA ALA A 69 15.72 -33.98 8.07
C ALA A 69 16.59 -32.71 8.19
N LEU A 70 16.20 -31.64 7.50
CA LEU A 70 16.92 -30.37 7.54
C LEU A 70 16.88 -29.73 8.94
N LEU A 71 15.73 -29.72 9.61
CA LEU A 71 15.62 -29.19 10.97
C LEU A 71 16.51 -29.96 11.95
N ALA A 72 16.60 -31.28 11.81
CA ALA A 72 17.50 -32.11 12.61
C ALA A 72 18.99 -31.82 12.32
N GLU A 73 19.35 -31.62 11.05
CA GLU A 73 20.72 -31.25 10.63
C GLU A 73 21.13 -29.88 11.19
N VAL A 74 20.23 -28.88 11.10
CA VAL A 74 20.46 -27.54 11.64
C VAL A 74 20.66 -27.60 13.16
N ARG A 75 19.82 -28.34 13.89
CA ARG A 75 19.95 -28.53 15.35
C ARG A 75 21.24 -29.24 15.76
N ALA A 76 21.78 -30.12 14.91
CA ALA A 76 23.00 -30.86 15.17
C ALA A 76 24.29 -30.08 14.81
N THR A 77 24.16 -28.93 14.14
CA THR A 77 25.31 -28.14 13.67
C THR A 77 26.02 -27.45 14.84
N SER A 78 27.36 -27.54 14.89
CA SER A 78 28.15 -26.92 15.95
C SER A 78 28.01 -25.40 15.95
N GLY A 79 27.69 -24.81 17.10
CA GLY A 79 27.50 -23.36 17.26
C GLY A 79 26.03 -22.91 17.20
N VAL A 80 25.09 -23.83 16.99
CA VAL A 80 23.65 -23.59 17.14
C VAL A 80 23.25 -23.80 18.60
N ASP A 81 22.74 -22.75 19.25
CA ASP A 81 22.20 -22.81 20.61
C ASP A 81 20.75 -23.31 20.61
N GLU A 82 19.96 -22.82 19.65
CA GLU A 82 18.53 -23.10 19.53
C GLU A 82 18.12 -22.98 18.05
N ALA A 83 17.30 -23.91 17.56
CA ALA A 83 16.75 -23.84 16.21
C ALA A 83 15.29 -24.32 16.18
N VAL A 84 14.44 -23.48 15.59
CA VAL A 84 12.99 -23.68 15.55
C VAL A 84 12.50 -23.60 14.12
N GLY A 85 11.80 -24.64 13.67
CA GLY A 85 11.07 -24.63 12.42
C GLY A 85 9.85 -23.73 12.50
N ARG A 86 9.68 -22.84 11.52
CA ARG A 86 8.50 -21.99 11.38
C ARG A 86 7.59 -22.53 10.31
N LEU A 87 6.34 -22.71 10.68
CA LEU A 87 5.24 -23.12 9.83
C LEU A 87 4.02 -22.29 10.22
N ALA A 88 3.24 -21.89 9.23
CA ALA A 88 1.91 -21.35 9.41
C ALA A 88 0.99 -22.03 8.40
N ALA A 89 -0.08 -22.66 8.87
CA ALA A 89 -1.06 -23.32 8.02
C ALA A 89 -2.47 -22.90 8.44
N ARG A 90 -3.35 -22.67 7.45
CA ARG A 90 -4.76 -22.40 7.72
C ARG A 90 -5.47 -23.71 8.00
N THR A 91 -6.23 -23.73 9.08
CA THR A 91 -7.04 -24.87 9.50
C THR A 91 -8.33 -24.36 10.15
N SER A 92 -9.11 -25.25 10.74
CA SER A 92 -10.31 -24.87 11.47
C SER A 92 -10.42 -25.60 12.79
N VAL A 93 -10.97 -24.92 13.80
CA VAL A 93 -11.34 -25.52 15.08
C VAL A 93 -12.83 -25.28 15.29
N GLY A 94 -13.62 -26.34 15.29
CA GLY A 94 -15.08 -26.24 15.43
C GLY A 94 -15.74 -25.42 14.31
N GLY A 95 -15.20 -25.48 13.09
CA GLY A 95 -15.69 -24.71 11.94
C GLY A 95 -15.26 -23.24 11.90
N VAL A 96 -14.55 -22.74 12.91
CA VAL A 96 -13.95 -21.40 12.89
C VAL A 96 -12.58 -21.49 12.20
N PRO A 97 -12.32 -20.71 11.14
CA PRO A 97 -11.01 -20.68 10.51
C PRO A 97 -9.98 -20.10 11.49
N VAL A 98 -8.88 -20.82 11.68
CA VAL A 98 -7.77 -20.45 12.56
C VAL A 98 -6.45 -20.74 11.86
N THR A 99 -5.38 -20.06 12.28
CA THR A 99 -4.03 -20.35 11.80
C THR A 99 -3.30 -21.21 12.82
N LEU A 100 -2.84 -22.39 12.40
CA LEU A 100 -1.89 -23.19 13.18
C LEU A 100 -0.49 -22.64 12.96
N VAL A 101 0.23 -22.35 14.05
CA VAL A 101 1.56 -21.76 14.02
C VAL A 101 2.54 -22.61 14.84
N ALA A 102 3.70 -22.90 14.26
CA ALA A 102 4.80 -23.53 14.97
C ALA A 102 5.57 -22.53 15.85
N ASP A 103 5.58 -22.76 17.16
CA ASP A 103 6.34 -21.97 18.13
C ASP A 103 6.85 -22.88 19.28
N PRO A 104 8.05 -22.64 19.83
CA PRO A 104 8.57 -23.44 20.93
C PRO A 104 7.85 -23.17 22.27
N GLY A 105 7.06 -22.10 22.36
CA GLY A 105 6.26 -21.77 23.55
C GLY A 105 7.03 -21.19 24.74
N SER A 106 8.34 -21.35 24.75
CA SER A 106 9.25 -20.76 25.72
C SER A 106 10.65 -20.56 25.11
N GLY A 107 11.48 -19.74 25.76
CA GLY A 107 12.85 -19.47 25.32
C GLY A 107 13.00 -18.21 24.45
N PRO A 108 14.24 -17.83 24.10
CA PRO A 108 14.56 -16.62 23.34
C PRO A 108 13.92 -16.56 21.96
N LEU A 109 13.68 -17.70 21.32
CA LEU A 109 13.01 -17.79 20.02
C LEU A 109 11.49 -17.93 20.13
N SER A 110 10.90 -18.03 21.33
CA SER A 110 9.45 -18.05 21.47
C SER A 110 8.83 -16.68 21.25
N ARG A 111 7.67 -16.68 20.60
CA ARG A 111 6.91 -15.46 20.28
C ARG A 111 5.63 -15.38 21.07
N VAL A 112 5.34 -16.40 21.87
CA VAL A 112 4.13 -16.50 22.66
C VAL A 112 4.48 -16.53 24.12
N ARG A 113 3.60 -15.97 24.94
CA ARG A 113 3.70 -16.03 26.39
C ARG A 113 2.57 -16.88 26.93
N LEU A 114 2.92 -17.95 27.63
CA LEU A 114 1.93 -18.76 28.33
C LEU A 114 1.23 -17.92 29.40
N VAL A 115 -0.10 -17.88 29.34
CA VAL A 115 -0.97 -17.16 30.29
C VAL A 115 -1.56 -18.15 31.28
N ASP A 116 -2.03 -19.29 30.77
CA ASP A 116 -2.71 -20.30 31.58
C ASP A 116 -2.42 -21.73 31.04
N GLY A 117 -2.47 -22.72 31.92
CA GLY A 117 -2.17 -24.12 31.61
C GLY A 117 -0.69 -24.42 31.34
N ALA A 118 -0.42 -25.34 30.42
CA ALA A 118 0.92 -25.76 30.02
C ALA A 118 1.06 -25.69 28.49
N TYR A 119 2.24 -25.30 27.99
CA TYR A 119 2.49 -25.34 26.55
C TYR A 119 2.66 -26.79 26.09
N PRO A 120 2.10 -27.20 24.93
CA PRO A 120 2.17 -28.58 24.47
C PRO A 120 3.61 -29.02 24.19
N ALA A 121 4.02 -30.12 24.82
CA ALA A 121 5.33 -30.75 24.59
C ALA A 121 5.26 -32.00 23.70
N GLU A 122 4.10 -32.65 23.62
CA GLU A 122 3.88 -33.91 22.91
C GLU A 122 2.91 -33.73 21.72
N SER A 123 2.97 -34.68 20.77
CA SER A 123 2.04 -34.75 19.64
C SER A 123 0.60 -34.96 20.14
N GLY A 124 -0.30 -34.01 19.86
CA GLY A 124 -1.72 -34.07 20.23
C GLY A 124 -2.19 -32.99 21.22
N GLY A 125 -1.27 -32.18 21.75
CA GLY A 125 -1.60 -30.97 22.50
C GLY A 125 -1.49 -29.70 21.65
N ILE A 126 -2.40 -28.76 21.87
CA ILE A 126 -2.34 -27.42 21.26
C ILE A 126 -2.46 -26.32 22.32
N ALA A 127 -1.88 -25.15 22.06
CA ALA A 127 -2.08 -23.94 22.84
C ALA A 127 -2.97 -22.97 22.07
N ALA A 128 -4.07 -22.53 22.66
CA ALA A 128 -4.99 -21.59 22.01
C ALA A 128 -4.59 -20.14 22.34
N SER A 129 -4.82 -19.21 21.41
CA SER A 129 -4.70 -17.79 21.75
C SER A 129 -5.75 -17.39 22.79
N SER A 130 -5.40 -16.45 23.67
CA SER A 130 -6.31 -15.86 24.66
C SER A 130 -7.57 -15.25 24.04
N ARG A 131 -7.49 -14.84 22.76
CA ARG A 131 -8.60 -14.24 22.00
C ARG A 131 -9.52 -15.28 21.33
N LEU A 132 -9.13 -16.57 21.29
CA LEU A 132 -9.98 -17.64 20.75
C LEU A 132 -11.12 -18.02 21.71
N GLY A 133 -10.98 -17.70 23.00
CA GLY A 133 -11.96 -18.05 24.02
C GLY A 133 -12.06 -19.55 24.34
N LEU A 134 -11.09 -20.36 23.92
CA LEU A 134 -11.03 -21.78 24.26
C LEU A 134 -10.40 -21.97 25.64
N ALA A 135 -11.06 -22.75 26.49
CA ALA A 135 -10.54 -23.12 27.80
C ALA A 135 -9.57 -24.30 27.71
N VAL A 136 -8.63 -24.37 28.66
CA VAL A 136 -7.76 -25.53 28.85
C VAL A 136 -8.61 -26.79 29.10
N GLY A 137 -8.26 -27.89 28.45
CA GLY A 137 -9.00 -29.17 28.47
C GLY A 137 -10.02 -29.33 27.34
N THR A 138 -10.25 -28.31 26.50
CA THR A 138 -11.17 -28.42 25.37
C THR A 138 -10.62 -29.37 24.30
N SER A 139 -11.38 -30.41 23.93
CA SER A 139 -11.02 -31.31 22.84
C SER A 139 -11.40 -30.71 21.49
N THR A 140 -10.48 -30.73 20.54
CA THR A 140 -10.67 -30.22 19.17
C THR A 140 -10.19 -31.25 18.15
N GLU A 141 -10.49 -31.01 16.87
CA GLU A 141 -10.00 -31.85 15.77
C GLU A 141 -8.47 -31.85 15.62
N LEU A 142 -7.80 -30.81 16.15
CA LEU A 142 -6.35 -30.65 16.15
C LEU A 142 -5.67 -31.20 17.41
N GLY A 143 -6.45 -31.65 18.40
CA GLY A 143 -5.96 -32.11 19.70
C GLY A 143 -6.61 -31.40 20.88
N VAL A 144 -6.07 -31.63 22.08
CA VAL A 144 -6.58 -31.04 23.31
C VAL A 144 -5.89 -29.71 23.60
N VAL A 145 -6.67 -28.68 23.97
CA VAL A 145 -6.14 -27.39 24.41
C VAL A 145 -5.44 -27.58 25.75
N THR A 146 -4.11 -27.53 25.77
CA THR A 146 -3.28 -27.75 26.97
C THR A 146 -2.90 -26.45 27.67
N GLY A 147 -2.94 -25.33 26.95
CA GLY A 147 -2.62 -24.02 27.47
C GLY A 147 -3.24 -22.90 26.66
N VAL A 148 -3.27 -21.72 27.27
CA VAL A 148 -3.69 -20.47 26.65
C VAL A 148 -2.48 -19.55 26.59
N VAL A 149 -2.21 -19.00 25.40
CA VAL A 149 -1.07 -18.12 25.16
C VAL A 149 -1.52 -16.72 24.74
N ASP A 150 -0.75 -15.73 25.14
CA ASP A 150 -0.80 -14.38 24.60
C ASP A 150 0.24 -14.26 23.49
N ALA A 151 -0.19 -13.86 22.31
CA ALA A 151 0.65 -13.82 21.12
C ALA A 151 0.35 -12.55 20.32
N PRO A 152 1.37 -11.96 19.65
CA PRO A 152 1.21 -10.73 18.89
C PRO A 152 0.43 -10.88 17.57
N SER A 153 -0.26 -12.00 17.33
CA SER A 153 -0.86 -12.30 16.02
C SER A 153 -1.91 -11.26 15.60
N ALA A 154 -1.85 -10.88 14.32
CA ALA A 154 -2.68 -9.84 13.73
C ALA A 154 -4.18 -10.19 13.72
N ASP A 155 -4.53 -11.46 13.49
CA ASP A 155 -5.95 -11.91 13.43
C ASP A 155 -6.52 -12.35 14.79
N GLY A 156 -5.68 -12.41 15.84
CA GLY A 156 -6.04 -12.91 17.17
C GLY A 156 -6.48 -14.37 17.24
N LYS A 157 -6.74 -15.04 16.11
CA LYS A 157 -7.30 -16.39 16.02
C LYS A 157 -6.27 -17.41 15.55
N ALA A 158 -5.36 -17.75 16.44
CA ALA A 158 -4.29 -18.70 16.17
C ALA A 158 -4.22 -19.79 17.23
N VAL A 159 -3.72 -20.93 16.80
CA VAL A 159 -3.40 -22.08 17.64
C VAL A 159 -1.91 -22.36 17.47
N TYR A 160 -1.23 -22.66 18.57
CA TYR A 160 0.22 -22.81 18.63
C TYR A 160 0.58 -24.21 19.09
N THR A 161 1.61 -24.79 18.49
CA THR A 161 2.20 -26.06 18.94
C THR A 161 3.68 -26.11 18.53
N THR A 162 4.40 -27.14 18.96
CA THR A 162 5.82 -27.30 18.61
C THR A 162 5.99 -27.57 17.12
N ASP A 163 7.16 -27.26 16.57
CA ASP A 163 7.44 -27.46 15.14
C ASP A 163 7.27 -28.91 14.68
N VAL A 164 7.73 -29.87 15.47
CA VAL A 164 7.54 -31.30 15.21
C VAL A 164 6.06 -31.69 15.23
N ALA A 165 5.30 -31.22 16.23
CA ALA A 165 3.87 -31.52 16.31
C ALA A 165 3.08 -30.86 15.18
N ALA A 166 3.44 -29.63 14.79
CA ALA A 166 2.78 -28.91 13.70
C ALA A 166 3.02 -29.59 12.34
N LEU A 167 4.24 -30.07 12.10
CA LEU A 167 4.59 -30.87 10.91
C LEU A 167 3.77 -32.18 10.86
N ALA A 168 3.57 -32.84 12.00
CA ALA A 168 2.76 -34.05 12.07
C ALA A 168 1.26 -33.80 11.88
N LEU A 169 0.76 -32.63 12.27
CA LEU A 169 -0.67 -32.29 12.18
C LEU A 169 -1.11 -31.90 10.78
N VAL A 170 -0.28 -31.14 10.05
CA VAL A 170 -0.70 -30.53 8.77
C VAL A 170 0.13 -31.01 7.60
N HIS A 171 1.22 -31.78 7.79
CA HIS A 171 2.02 -32.33 6.67
C HIS A 171 2.53 -31.28 5.67
N THR A 172 2.54 -30.01 6.08
CA THR A 172 2.98 -28.86 5.30
C THR A 172 4.50 -28.66 5.44
N GLU A 173 5.13 -28.00 4.47
CA GLU A 173 6.55 -27.64 4.55
C GLU A 173 6.82 -26.54 5.57
N LEU A 174 8.03 -26.55 6.15
CA LEU A 174 8.52 -25.40 6.89
C LEU A 174 8.62 -24.19 5.95
N THR A 175 8.17 -23.04 6.43
CA THR A 175 8.35 -21.76 5.73
C THR A 175 9.77 -21.22 5.89
N ARG A 176 10.36 -21.42 7.07
CA ARG A 176 11.76 -21.09 7.39
C ARG A 176 12.21 -21.77 8.67
N ILE A 177 13.51 -21.73 8.97
CA ILE A 177 14.07 -22.16 10.27
C ILE A 177 14.76 -20.95 10.91
N ASP A 178 14.31 -20.57 12.11
CA ASP A 178 14.95 -19.52 12.90
C ASP A 178 16.04 -20.16 13.76
N VAL A 179 17.29 -19.69 13.60
CA VAL A 179 18.47 -20.24 14.28
C VAL A 179 19.10 -19.17 15.16
N ARG A 180 19.37 -19.52 16.41
CA ARG A 180 20.14 -18.73 17.37
C ARG A 180 21.51 -19.36 17.56
N GLY A 181 22.55 -18.54 17.51
CA GLY A 181 23.91 -18.92 17.87
C GLY A 181 24.81 -17.72 18.07
N ALA A 182 26.04 -17.96 18.53
CA ALA A 182 26.96 -16.90 18.94
C ALA A 182 27.57 -16.11 17.77
N ASP A 183 27.74 -16.73 16.60
CA ASP A 183 28.38 -16.12 15.42
C ASP A 183 27.58 -16.35 14.14
N ALA A 184 26.97 -15.28 13.61
CA ALA A 184 26.21 -15.31 12.37
C ALA A 184 27.06 -15.69 11.16
N ALA A 185 28.32 -15.25 11.09
CA ALA A 185 29.18 -15.46 9.93
C ALA A 185 29.63 -16.92 9.82
N ALA A 186 29.95 -17.54 10.95
CA ALA A 186 30.27 -18.97 11.02
C ALA A 186 29.06 -19.84 10.63
N LEU A 187 27.86 -19.48 11.11
CA LEU A 187 26.63 -20.22 10.80
C LEU A 187 26.21 -20.10 9.33
N VAL A 188 26.36 -18.92 8.71
CA VAL A 188 26.09 -18.74 7.26
C VAL A 188 27.06 -19.55 6.40
N GLY A 189 28.30 -19.75 6.83
CA GLY A 189 29.26 -20.62 6.15
C GLY A 189 29.00 -22.12 6.34
N ALA A 190 28.40 -22.51 7.47
CA ALA A 190 28.13 -23.90 7.82
C ALA A 190 26.80 -24.42 7.27
N LEU A 191 25.78 -23.56 7.20
CA LEU A 191 24.42 -23.91 6.80
C LEU A 191 24.13 -23.43 5.37
N VAL A 192 23.71 -24.35 4.50
CA VAL A 192 23.30 -24.01 3.13
C VAL A 192 21.96 -23.28 3.16
N GLY A 193 21.84 -22.15 2.46
CA GLY A 193 20.61 -21.34 2.44
C GLY A 193 20.40 -20.46 3.67
N ALA A 194 21.40 -20.37 4.55
CA ALA A 194 21.41 -19.46 5.69
C ALA A 194 21.62 -18.00 5.25
N THR A 195 20.83 -17.11 5.82
CA THR A 195 21.02 -15.65 5.70
C THR A 195 21.01 -14.99 7.08
N PRO A 196 21.84 -13.96 7.30
CA PRO A 196 21.81 -13.22 8.57
C PRO A 196 20.40 -12.70 8.86
N ALA A 197 19.98 -12.77 10.12
CA ALA A 197 18.61 -12.39 10.50
C ALA A 197 18.27 -10.93 10.18
N ASP A 198 19.24 -10.01 10.30
CA ASP A 198 19.05 -8.60 9.95
C ASP A 198 18.78 -8.43 8.44
N GLU A 199 19.52 -9.13 7.59
CA GLU A 199 19.33 -9.07 6.15
C GLU A 199 18.04 -9.78 5.72
N ALA A 200 17.68 -10.90 6.38
CA ALA A 200 16.41 -11.57 6.17
C ALA A 200 15.23 -10.67 6.57
N ARG A 201 15.36 -9.91 7.66
CA ARG A 201 14.38 -8.92 8.10
C ARG A 201 14.27 -7.79 7.09
N ASP A 202 15.38 -7.26 6.58
CA ASP A 202 15.38 -6.20 5.56
C ASP A 202 14.82 -6.68 4.21
N ARG A 203 15.07 -7.94 3.81
CA ARG A 203 14.46 -8.54 2.62
C ARG A 203 12.98 -8.78 2.80
N ALA A 204 12.55 -9.27 3.97
CA ALA A 204 11.13 -9.42 4.28
C ALA A 204 10.43 -8.06 4.33
N LEU A 205 11.07 -7.03 4.88
CA LEU A 205 10.61 -5.65 4.87
C LEU A 205 10.48 -5.11 3.45
N THR A 206 11.48 -5.27 2.59
CA THR A 206 11.44 -4.76 1.21
C THR A 206 10.48 -5.52 0.31
N ALA A 207 10.36 -6.85 0.45
CA ALA A 207 9.36 -7.64 -0.27
C ALA A 207 7.93 -7.29 0.19
N ALA A 208 7.75 -7.02 1.49
CA ALA A 208 6.51 -6.56 2.07
C ALA A 208 6.13 -5.14 1.63
N THR A 209 7.08 -4.20 1.72
CA THR A 209 6.83 -2.80 1.37
C THR A 209 6.85 -2.58 -0.13
N GLY A 210 7.41 -3.46 -0.96
CA GLY A 210 7.46 -3.26 -2.42
C GLY A 210 6.06 -3.06 -3.04
N SER A 211 5.07 -3.84 -2.59
CA SER A 211 3.67 -3.67 -3.00
C SER A 211 2.97 -2.51 -2.27
N ALA A 212 3.31 -2.26 -1.01
CA ALA A 212 2.72 -1.19 -0.21
C ALA A 212 3.24 0.20 -0.61
N ASP A 213 4.51 0.33 -1.01
CA ASP A 213 5.16 1.55 -1.47
C ASP A 213 4.48 2.08 -2.73
N GLN A 214 3.93 1.20 -3.56
CA GLN A 214 3.08 1.60 -4.68
C GLN A 214 1.78 2.23 -4.18
N LEU A 215 1.09 1.58 -3.24
CA LEU A 215 -0.13 2.14 -2.64
C LEU A 215 0.15 3.50 -1.99
N PHE A 216 1.29 3.64 -1.32
CA PHE A 216 1.72 4.91 -0.71
C PHE A 216 2.15 5.95 -1.73
N ALA A 217 2.77 5.56 -2.85
CA ALA A 217 3.07 6.47 -3.96
C ALA A 217 1.77 7.02 -4.57
N VAL A 218 0.75 6.18 -4.70
CA VAL A 218 -0.59 6.61 -5.13
C VAL A 218 -1.20 7.60 -4.14
N LEU A 219 -1.20 7.28 -2.85
CA LEU A 219 -1.66 8.20 -1.81
C LEU A 219 -0.87 9.52 -1.83
N GLY A 220 0.44 9.48 -2.07
CA GLY A 220 1.28 10.66 -2.24
C GLY A 220 0.86 11.56 -3.40
N ALA A 221 0.46 10.99 -4.53
CA ALA A 221 -0.09 11.75 -5.66
C ALA A 221 -1.41 12.45 -5.30
N PHE A 222 -2.28 11.79 -4.53
CA PHE A 222 -3.52 12.41 -4.02
C PHE A 222 -3.23 13.55 -3.04
N VAL A 223 -2.23 13.39 -2.16
CA VAL A 223 -1.79 14.46 -1.25
C VAL A 223 -1.28 15.68 -2.03
N LEU A 224 -0.51 15.46 -3.09
CA LEU A 224 -0.04 16.54 -3.96
C LEU A 224 -1.22 17.29 -4.60
N VAL A 225 -2.18 16.54 -5.15
CA VAL A 225 -3.40 17.08 -5.75
C VAL A 225 -4.24 17.89 -4.74
N ALA A 226 -4.41 17.38 -3.53
CA ALA A 226 -5.08 18.07 -2.43
C ALA A 226 -4.35 19.37 -2.04
N GLY A 227 -3.02 19.35 -2.01
CA GLY A 227 -2.20 20.54 -1.78
C GLY A 227 -2.40 21.61 -2.86
N LEU A 228 -2.44 21.22 -4.14
CA LEU A 228 -2.68 22.14 -5.26
C LEU A 228 -4.09 22.75 -5.21
N ALA A 229 -5.10 21.93 -4.91
CA ALA A 229 -6.48 22.41 -4.74
C ALA A 229 -6.58 23.39 -3.57
N ALA A 230 -5.97 23.06 -2.42
CA ALA A 230 -5.93 23.95 -1.26
C ALA A 230 -5.21 25.27 -1.56
N LEU A 231 -4.10 25.24 -2.31
CA LEU A 231 -3.38 26.44 -2.76
C LEU A 231 -4.29 27.34 -3.61
N MET A 232 -5.02 26.77 -4.57
CA MET A 232 -5.95 27.50 -5.44
C MET A 232 -7.08 28.15 -4.63
N VAL A 233 -7.72 27.39 -3.75
CA VAL A 233 -8.81 27.87 -2.90
C VAL A 233 -8.30 28.96 -1.97
N ALA A 234 -7.22 28.72 -1.24
CA ALA A 234 -6.63 29.69 -0.31
C ALA A 234 -6.24 30.98 -1.02
N THR A 235 -5.63 30.91 -2.20
CA THR A 235 -5.26 32.09 -2.99
C THR A 235 -6.49 32.92 -3.35
N SER A 236 -7.57 32.27 -3.79
CA SER A 236 -8.82 32.95 -4.13
C SER A 236 -9.42 33.63 -2.91
N THR A 237 -9.43 32.96 -1.76
CA THR A 237 -9.99 33.47 -0.50
C THR A 237 -9.17 34.64 0.03
N PHE A 238 -7.84 34.55 0.04
CA PHE A 238 -6.98 35.65 0.45
C PHE A 238 -7.13 36.88 -0.44
N ARG A 239 -7.30 36.71 -1.75
CA ARG A 239 -7.63 37.84 -2.66
C ARG A 239 -8.85 38.61 -2.15
N ILE A 240 -9.93 37.90 -1.82
CA ILE A 240 -11.16 38.51 -1.33
C ILE A 240 -10.94 39.17 0.04
N VAL A 241 -10.36 38.45 0.99
CA VAL A 241 -10.18 38.90 2.37
C VAL A 241 -9.29 40.15 2.42
N PHE A 242 -8.23 40.18 1.61
CA PHE A 242 -7.34 41.33 1.53
C PHE A 242 -7.96 42.48 0.73
N ALA A 243 -8.72 42.18 -0.34
CA ALA A 243 -9.43 43.21 -1.10
C ALA A 243 -10.42 44.01 -0.23
N GLN A 244 -11.12 43.35 0.70
CA GLN A 244 -12.00 44.01 1.67
C GLN A 244 -11.27 44.98 2.62
N ARG A 245 -9.96 44.80 2.81
CA ARG A 245 -9.12 45.63 3.70
C ARG A 245 -8.30 46.67 2.94
N THR A 246 -8.46 46.78 1.63
CA THR A 246 -7.64 47.67 0.79
C THR A 246 -7.71 49.13 1.25
N ARG A 247 -8.87 49.64 1.68
CA ARG A 247 -8.99 51.01 2.25
C ARG A 247 -8.21 51.19 3.54
N GLN A 248 -8.28 50.22 4.46
CA GLN A 248 -7.53 50.28 5.73
C GLN A 248 -6.01 50.26 5.46
N LEU A 249 -5.57 49.39 4.56
CA LEU A 249 -4.17 49.29 4.15
C LEU A 249 -3.69 50.55 3.40
N ALA A 250 -4.56 51.17 2.59
CA ALA A 250 -4.29 52.43 1.92
C ALA A 250 -4.13 53.61 2.90
N LEU A 251 -4.97 53.68 3.94
CA LEU A 251 -4.84 54.67 5.01
C LEU A 251 -3.52 54.49 5.78
N LEU A 252 -3.14 53.26 6.10
CA LEU A 252 -1.85 52.97 6.72
C LEU A 252 -0.67 53.40 5.84
N ARG A 253 -0.78 53.23 4.51
CA ARG A 253 0.21 53.76 3.56
C ARG A 253 0.24 55.28 3.49
N ALA A 254 -0.89 55.96 3.68
CA ALA A 254 -0.95 57.42 3.73
C ALA A 254 -0.24 57.98 4.97
N VAL A 255 -0.22 57.24 6.08
CA VAL A 255 0.51 57.58 7.32
C VAL A 255 1.99 57.16 7.27
N GLY A 256 2.46 56.59 6.14
CA GLY A 256 3.88 56.31 5.90
C GLY A 256 4.32 54.85 6.02
N ALA A 257 3.39 53.88 6.20
CA ALA A 257 3.76 52.46 6.29
C ALA A 257 4.38 51.93 4.97
N PRO A 258 5.57 51.29 5.01
CA PRO A 258 6.21 50.77 3.81
C PRO A 258 5.51 49.52 3.27
N ARG A 259 5.48 49.37 1.93
CA ARG A 259 4.86 48.20 1.25
C ARG A 259 5.36 46.85 1.76
N ARG A 260 6.66 46.77 2.08
CA ARG A 260 7.30 45.53 2.57
C ARG A 260 6.75 45.10 3.93
N GLU A 261 6.43 46.05 4.80
CA GLU A 261 5.90 45.75 6.13
C GLU A 261 4.44 45.28 6.06
N LEU A 262 3.64 45.87 5.16
CA LEU A 262 2.28 45.42 4.89
C LEU A 262 2.25 43.99 4.31
N VAL A 263 3.10 43.69 3.32
CA VAL A 263 3.19 42.34 2.76
C VAL A 263 3.65 41.35 3.83
N ARG A 264 4.65 41.69 4.66
CA ARG A 264 5.10 40.82 5.76
C ARG A 264 3.98 40.57 6.77
N ALA A 265 3.20 41.58 7.12
CA ALA A 265 2.07 41.43 8.04
C ALA A 265 0.98 40.50 7.47
N LEU A 266 0.61 40.66 6.18
CA LEU A 266 -0.38 39.79 5.53
C LEU A 266 0.11 38.36 5.33
N VAL A 267 1.39 38.18 5.01
CA VAL A 267 2.00 36.84 4.91
C VAL A 267 2.10 36.18 6.29
N ALA A 268 2.38 36.95 7.35
CA ALA A 268 2.36 36.44 8.72
C ALA A 268 0.95 36.02 9.17
N GLU A 269 -0.10 36.75 8.75
CA GLU A 269 -1.50 36.32 8.95
C GLU A 269 -1.76 34.99 8.22
N GLY A 270 -1.29 34.87 6.98
CA GLY A 270 -1.31 33.61 6.24
C GLY A 270 -0.57 32.47 6.96
N ALA A 271 0.66 32.70 7.42
CA ALA A 271 1.44 31.70 8.13
C ALA A 271 0.74 31.20 9.41
N LEU A 272 0.14 32.11 10.18
CA LEU A 272 -0.62 31.75 11.38
C LEU A 272 -1.86 30.92 11.02
N THR A 273 -2.57 31.28 9.95
CA THR A 273 -3.70 30.48 9.46
C THR A 273 -3.28 29.08 9.02
N GLY A 274 -2.15 28.95 8.33
CA GLY A 274 -1.60 27.67 7.89
C GLY A 274 -1.13 26.80 9.05
N PHE A 275 -0.55 27.40 10.09
CA PHE A 275 -0.14 26.70 11.30
C PHE A 275 -1.34 26.16 12.06
N ALA A 276 -2.36 27.00 12.28
CA ALA A 276 -3.58 26.60 12.98
C ALA A 276 -4.38 25.55 12.18
N ALA A 277 -4.59 25.78 10.88
CA ALA A 277 -5.33 24.85 10.02
C ALA A 277 -4.58 23.53 9.83
N GLY A 278 -3.27 23.58 9.60
CA GLY A 278 -2.41 22.41 9.49
C GLY A 278 -2.44 21.59 10.78
N GLY A 279 -2.27 22.24 11.94
CA GLY A 279 -2.35 21.57 13.24
C GLY A 279 -3.70 20.89 13.48
N VAL A 280 -4.81 21.60 13.25
CA VAL A 280 -6.16 21.02 13.41
C VAL A 280 -6.37 19.84 12.45
N GLY A 281 -6.04 20.00 11.17
CA GLY A 281 -6.17 18.92 10.18
C GLY A 281 -5.36 17.69 10.56
N SER A 282 -4.10 17.86 10.96
CA SER A 282 -3.23 16.76 11.38
C SER A 282 -3.70 16.09 12.67
N VAL A 283 -4.17 16.85 13.66
CA VAL A 283 -4.67 16.28 14.93
C VAL A 283 -5.96 15.48 14.70
N VAL A 284 -6.87 15.98 13.85
CA VAL A 284 -8.09 15.23 13.49
C VAL A 284 -7.72 13.94 12.76
N ALA A 285 -6.78 13.98 11.82
CA ALA A 285 -6.34 12.78 11.11
C ALA A 285 -5.70 11.73 12.04
N LEU A 286 -4.86 12.18 12.99
CA LEU A 286 -4.30 11.32 14.04
C LEU A 286 -5.40 10.72 14.91
N GLY A 287 -6.35 11.54 15.38
CA GLY A 287 -7.46 11.08 16.20
C GLY A 287 -8.29 10.01 15.52
N VAL A 288 -8.63 10.21 14.24
CA VAL A 288 -9.31 9.19 13.42
C VAL A 288 -8.43 7.95 13.28
N GLY A 289 -7.14 8.11 12.97
CA GLY A 289 -6.22 6.99 12.81
C GLY A 289 -6.05 6.11 14.04
N TYR A 290 -6.10 6.67 15.25
CA TYR A 290 -6.09 5.90 16.50
C TYR A 290 -7.44 5.24 16.82
N LEU A 291 -8.55 5.74 16.27
CA LEU A 291 -9.87 5.14 16.44
C LEU A 291 -10.13 4.00 15.46
N VAL A 292 -9.51 4.02 14.27
CA VAL A 292 -9.67 2.98 13.23
C VAL A 292 -9.41 1.56 13.78
N PRO A 293 -8.29 1.27 14.48
CA PRO A 293 -8.04 -0.04 15.09
C PRO A 293 -9.09 -0.54 16.09
N LEU A 294 -9.94 0.34 16.63
CA LEU A 294 -11.01 -0.05 17.55
C LEU A 294 -12.25 -0.59 16.83
N VAL A 295 -12.37 -0.33 15.53
CA VAL A 295 -13.55 -0.66 14.71
C VAL A 295 -13.23 -1.70 13.65
N VAL A 296 -11.98 -1.73 13.18
CA VAL A 296 -11.47 -2.70 12.21
C VAL A 296 -10.23 -3.39 12.76
N ASP A 297 -10.07 -4.67 12.46
CA ASP A 297 -8.99 -5.52 12.97
C ASP A 297 -7.67 -5.20 12.24
N VAL A 298 -7.00 -4.12 12.67
CA VAL A 298 -5.73 -3.63 12.14
C VAL A 298 -4.82 -3.20 13.28
N SER A 299 -3.50 -3.21 13.06
CA SER A 299 -2.54 -2.77 14.07
C SER A 299 -2.67 -1.28 14.36
N ALA A 300 -2.39 -0.90 15.60
CA ALA A 300 -2.31 0.52 15.97
C ALA A 300 -1.22 1.25 15.16
N PRO A 301 -1.45 2.52 14.76
CA PRO A 301 -0.44 3.29 14.04
C PRO A 301 0.84 3.44 14.86
N GLY A 302 1.99 3.24 14.21
CA GLY A 302 3.28 3.66 14.74
C GLY A 302 3.31 5.18 14.93
N TRP A 303 3.90 5.67 16.03
CA TRP A 303 4.08 7.11 16.23
C TRP A 303 5.39 7.56 15.59
N SER A 304 5.30 8.32 14.50
CA SER A 304 6.44 9.06 13.95
C SER A 304 6.46 10.50 14.49
N PRO A 305 7.38 10.87 15.40
CA PRO A 305 7.43 12.20 15.97
C PRO A 305 7.74 13.30 14.94
N LEU A 306 8.30 12.94 13.78
CA LEU A 306 8.61 13.86 12.68
C LEU A 306 7.44 14.10 11.71
N ALA A 307 6.44 13.23 11.65
CA ALA A 307 5.34 13.35 10.68
C ALA A 307 4.50 14.63 10.90
N LEU A 308 4.06 14.85 12.13
CA LEU A 308 3.25 16.02 12.50
C LEU A 308 3.96 17.36 12.18
N PRO A 309 5.19 17.62 12.66
CA PRO A 309 5.84 18.90 12.37
C PRO A 309 6.09 19.11 10.88
N VAL A 310 6.37 18.06 10.11
CA VAL A 310 6.56 18.15 8.65
C VAL A 310 5.26 18.53 7.96
N VAL A 311 4.13 17.87 8.26
CA VAL A 311 2.83 18.19 7.62
C VAL A 311 2.37 19.59 7.98
N VAL A 312 2.56 20.03 9.23
CA VAL A 312 2.24 21.40 9.66
C VAL A 312 3.14 22.41 8.93
N LEU A 313 4.44 22.14 8.80
CA LEU A 313 5.37 23.00 8.08
C LEU A 313 5.00 23.14 6.60
N VAL A 314 4.67 22.04 5.93
CA VAL A 314 4.20 22.05 4.54
C VAL A 314 2.91 22.84 4.40
N SER A 315 1.97 22.69 5.34
CA SER A 315 0.72 23.44 5.38
C SER A 315 0.97 24.95 5.49
N VAL A 316 1.88 25.37 6.37
CA VAL A 316 2.32 26.77 6.49
C VAL A 316 2.92 27.27 5.18
N LEU A 317 3.81 26.50 4.55
CA LEU A 317 4.46 26.87 3.30
C LEU A 317 3.44 27.08 2.18
N VAL A 318 2.51 26.13 1.99
CA VAL A 318 1.42 26.23 1.00
C VAL A 318 0.56 27.47 1.25
N THR A 319 0.24 27.75 2.52
CA THR A 319 -0.56 28.92 2.89
C THR A 319 0.16 30.24 2.61
N VAL A 320 1.46 30.31 2.92
CA VAL A 320 2.30 31.46 2.65
C VAL A 320 2.38 31.72 1.15
N LEU A 321 2.56 30.68 0.33
CA LEU A 321 2.55 30.77 -1.13
C LEU A 321 1.20 31.29 -1.65
N ALA A 322 0.08 30.79 -1.11
CA ALA A 322 -1.26 31.26 -1.45
C ALA A 322 -1.49 32.74 -1.11
N ALA A 323 -0.99 33.19 0.03
CA ALA A 323 -1.16 34.56 0.50
C ALA A 323 -0.23 35.57 -0.21
N LEU A 324 0.93 35.11 -0.69
CA LEU A 324 1.99 35.99 -1.21
C LEU A 324 1.56 36.80 -2.43
N VAL A 325 0.92 36.14 -3.41
CA VAL A 325 0.42 36.80 -4.63
C VAL A 325 -0.60 37.89 -4.30
N PRO A 326 -1.73 37.60 -3.61
CA PRO A 326 -2.71 38.63 -3.26
C PRO A 326 -2.15 39.73 -2.36
N ALA A 327 -1.29 39.40 -1.39
CA ALA A 327 -0.68 40.39 -0.52
C ALA A 327 0.13 41.43 -1.31
N ARG A 328 0.92 40.96 -2.30
CA ARG A 328 1.68 41.85 -3.19
C ARG A 328 0.76 42.70 -4.07
N THR A 329 -0.31 42.13 -4.61
CA THR A 329 -1.26 42.87 -5.45
C THR A 329 -1.92 44.00 -4.68
N VAL A 330 -2.43 43.73 -3.47
CA VAL A 330 -3.10 44.74 -2.64
C VAL A 330 -2.11 45.80 -2.14
N ALA A 331 -0.89 45.42 -1.77
CA ALA A 331 0.13 46.36 -1.32
C ALA A 331 0.59 47.34 -2.41
N ARG A 332 0.40 47.02 -3.70
CA ARG A 332 0.79 47.88 -4.83
C ARG A 332 -0.20 49.01 -5.10
N VAL A 333 -1.49 48.82 -4.80
CA VAL A 333 -2.57 49.80 -5.02
C VAL A 333 -2.20 51.15 -4.42
N ALA A 334 -2.44 52.24 -5.16
CA ALA A 334 -2.14 53.59 -4.70
C ALA A 334 -3.20 54.07 -3.67
N PRO A 335 -2.82 54.83 -2.63
CA PRO A 335 -3.78 55.33 -1.64
C PRO A 335 -4.92 56.15 -2.25
N LEU A 336 -4.60 56.98 -3.26
CA LEU A 336 -5.58 57.79 -3.98
C LEU A 336 -6.53 56.92 -4.82
N GLU A 337 -6.04 55.87 -5.48
CA GLU A 337 -6.91 54.92 -6.22
C GLU A 337 -7.87 54.20 -5.28
N ALA A 338 -7.38 53.66 -4.16
CA ALA A 338 -8.23 52.95 -3.20
C ALA A 338 -9.35 53.82 -2.58
N LEU A 339 -9.18 55.14 -2.58
CA LEU A 339 -10.19 56.10 -2.12
C LEU A 339 -11.15 56.50 -3.25
N ARG A 340 -10.65 56.64 -4.49
CA ARG A 340 -11.40 57.12 -5.67
C ARG A 340 -12.20 56.03 -6.38
N THR A 341 -11.73 54.79 -6.37
CA THR A 341 -12.32 53.69 -7.14
C THR A 341 -12.69 52.51 -6.25
N ALA A 342 -13.99 52.38 -5.95
CA ALA A 342 -14.62 51.09 -5.71
C ALA A 342 -14.89 50.33 -7.03
N ALA A 343 -14.11 50.61 -8.09
CA ALA A 343 -14.26 49.99 -9.38
C ALA A 343 -13.39 48.74 -9.45
N SER A 344 -14.08 47.60 -9.44
CA SER A 344 -13.69 46.24 -9.83
C SER A 344 -12.25 46.10 -10.37
N PRO A 345 -11.35 45.40 -9.67
CA PRO A 345 -10.05 45.03 -10.22
C PRO A 345 -10.28 44.25 -11.53
N ARG A 346 -9.91 44.83 -12.67
CA ARG A 346 -9.80 44.08 -13.93
C ARG A 346 -8.64 43.10 -13.76
N GLU A 347 -8.93 41.79 -13.78
CA GLU A 347 -7.88 40.78 -13.92
C GLU A 347 -7.17 41.01 -15.27
N THR A 348 -5.89 41.41 -15.21
CA THR A 348 -5.01 41.53 -16.37
C THR A 348 -4.86 40.17 -17.07
N GLY A 349 -5.06 40.12 -18.39
CA GLY A 349 -5.16 38.89 -19.20
C GLY A 349 -3.92 37.99 -19.28
N THR A 350 -2.77 38.37 -18.73
CA THR A 350 -1.54 37.57 -18.75
C THR A 350 -1.63 36.28 -17.92
N THR A 351 -2.42 36.27 -16.84
CA THR A 351 -2.63 35.06 -16.03
C THR A 351 -3.47 34.00 -16.73
N THR A 352 -4.28 34.40 -17.72
CA THR A 352 -5.14 33.49 -18.48
C THR A 352 -4.33 32.69 -19.48
N ALA A 353 -3.40 33.33 -20.21
CA ALA A 353 -2.54 32.64 -21.18
C ALA A 353 -1.62 31.60 -20.53
N VAL A 354 -0.99 31.93 -19.39
CA VAL A 354 -0.14 31.00 -18.64
C VAL A 354 -0.94 29.79 -18.14
N ARG A 355 -2.17 30.00 -17.66
CA ARG A 355 -3.04 28.90 -17.20
C ARG A 355 -3.49 27.99 -18.34
N VAL A 356 -3.81 28.55 -19.51
CA VAL A 356 -4.13 27.78 -20.72
C VAL A 356 -2.93 26.91 -21.09
N GLY A 357 -1.72 27.49 -21.15
CA GLY A 357 -0.49 26.77 -21.47
C GLY A 357 -0.18 25.64 -20.48
N VAL A 358 -0.23 25.91 -19.18
CA VAL A 358 0.02 24.90 -18.14
C VAL A 358 -0.99 23.75 -18.23
N GLY A 359 -2.28 24.04 -18.35
CA GLY A 359 -3.30 23.00 -18.46
C GLY A 359 -3.17 22.17 -19.75
N ALA A 360 -2.82 22.80 -20.87
CA ALA A 360 -2.57 22.11 -22.13
C ALA A 360 -1.37 21.16 -22.04
N VAL A 361 -0.27 21.60 -21.41
CA VAL A 361 0.92 20.75 -21.18
C VAL A 361 0.58 19.57 -20.27
N LEU A 362 -0.19 19.78 -19.19
CA LEU A 362 -0.59 18.71 -18.27
C LEU A 362 -1.48 17.67 -18.97
N LEU A 363 -2.44 18.10 -19.80
CA LEU A 363 -3.28 17.18 -20.58
C LEU A 363 -2.52 16.45 -21.67
N ALA A 364 -1.60 17.13 -22.36
CA ALA A 364 -0.72 16.47 -23.33
C ALA A 364 0.17 15.43 -22.64
N GLY A 365 0.69 15.73 -21.45
CA GLY A 365 1.43 14.79 -20.60
C GLY A 365 0.59 13.58 -20.22
N ALA A 366 -0.66 13.79 -19.77
CA ALA A 366 -1.57 12.69 -19.46
C ALA A 366 -1.87 11.82 -20.70
N GLY A 367 -2.12 12.46 -21.85
CA GLY A 367 -2.35 11.76 -23.12
C GLY A 367 -1.14 10.96 -23.59
N LEU A 368 0.09 11.47 -23.39
CA LEU A 368 1.33 10.76 -23.66
C LEU A 368 1.50 9.53 -22.75
N VAL A 369 1.21 9.68 -21.45
CA VAL A 369 1.28 8.57 -20.49
C VAL A 369 0.27 7.49 -20.87
N VAL A 370 -1.00 7.85 -21.10
CA VAL A 370 -2.04 6.90 -21.53
C VAL A 370 -1.68 6.27 -22.89
N GLY A 371 -1.22 7.06 -23.86
CA GLY A 371 -0.78 6.57 -25.16
C GLY A 371 0.39 5.58 -25.05
N SER A 372 1.34 5.84 -24.15
CA SER A 372 2.43 4.92 -23.86
C SER A 372 1.95 3.62 -23.22
N MET A 373 0.88 3.65 -22.40
CA MET A 373 0.27 2.43 -21.85
C MET A 373 -0.40 1.59 -22.94
N PHE A 374 -1.14 2.23 -23.85
CA PHE A 374 -1.76 1.53 -24.99
C PHE A 374 -0.71 0.95 -25.94
N ALA A 375 0.36 1.70 -26.24
CA ALA A 375 1.44 1.26 -27.13
C ALA A 375 2.29 0.14 -26.53
N ASN A 376 2.54 0.17 -25.21
CA ASN A 376 3.25 -0.90 -24.50
C ASN A 376 2.34 -2.08 -24.13
N GLY A 377 1.06 -2.03 -24.49
CA GLY A 377 0.15 -3.15 -24.56
C GLY A 377 -0.58 -3.46 -23.25
N LEU A 378 -1.85 -3.04 -23.19
CA LEU A 378 -2.93 -3.69 -22.44
C LEU A 378 -3.31 -5.08 -23.02
N THR A 379 -2.74 -5.47 -24.16
CA THR A 379 -3.13 -6.63 -24.99
C THR A 379 -2.23 -7.85 -24.86
N SER A 380 -1.17 -7.83 -24.04
CA SER A 380 -0.29 -9.00 -23.86
C SER A 380 -0.61 -9.72 -22.55
N THR A 381 -1.39 -10.79 -22.64
CA THR A 381 -1.90 -11.65 -21.54
C THR A 381 -0.79 -12.41 -20.79
N TYR A 382 0.48 -12.26 -21.13
CA TYR A 382 1.58 -12.97 -20.47
C TYR A 382 2.81 -12.07 -20.35
N ARG A 383 3.08 -11.56 -19.14
CA ARG A 383 4.33 -10.86 -18.84
C ARG A 383 4.86 -11.31 -17.47
N PRO A 384 5.94 -12.10 -17.43
CA PRO A 384 6.54 -12.52 -16.17
C PRO A 384 7.32 -11.36 -15.55
N GLY A 385 7.10 -11.13 -14.25
CA GLY A 385 8.01 -10.47 -13.31
C GLY A 385 8.45 -9.03 -13.62
N GLY A 386 7.82 -8.05 -12.96
CA GLY A 386 8.46 -6.75 -12.66
C GLY A 386 7.95 -5.49 -13.35
N ARG A 387 6.89 -5.55 -14.18
CA ARG A 387 6.37 -4.36 -14.91
C ARG A 387 4.93 -3.95 -14.59
N THR A 388 4.25 -4.62 -13.68
CA THR A 388 2.94 -4.18 -13.16
C THR A 388 3.06 -2.87 -12.39
N GLU A 389 4.22 -2.62 -11.76
CA GLU A 389 4.52 -1.41 -10.99
C GLU A 389 4.50 -0.14 -11.86
N GLU A 390 5.12 -0.21 -13.04
CA GLU A 390 5.18 0.91 -14.00
C GLU A 390 3.78 1.28 -14.53
N LEU A 391 2.90 0.29 -14.71
CA LEU A 391 1.53 0.48 -15.20
C LEU A 391 0.64 1.16 -14.15
N LEU A 392 0.75 0.80 -12.88
CA LEU A 392 -0.02 1.43 -11.81
C LEU A 392 0.41 2.88 -11.57
N LEU A 393 1.72 3.12 -11.45
CA LEU A 393 2.26 4.47 -11.27
C LEU A 393 1.93 5.38 -12.47
N SER A 394 2.03 4.87 -13.69
CA SER A 394 1.63 5.63 -14.89
C SER A 394 0.13 5.93 -14.93
N THR A 395 -0.73 4.98 -14.50
CA THR A 395 -2.17 5.23 -14.38
C THR A 395 -2.45 6.38 -13.42
N VAL A 396 -1.85 6.36 -12.23
CA VAL A 396 -2.08 7.41 -11.22
C VAL A 396 -1.43 8.74 -11.62
N ALA A 397 -0.24 8.71 -12.20
CA ALA A 397 0.40 9.89 -12.76
C ALA A 397 -0.49 10.54 -13.82
N SER A 398 -1.09 9.75 -14.72
CA SER A 398 -2.01 10.27 -15.73
C SER A 398 -3.24 10.92 -15.11
N GLY A 399 -3.85 10.31 -14.08
CA GLY A 399 -4.99 10.87 -13.35
C GLY A 399 -4.66 12.16 -12.61
N ALA A 400 -3.50 12.23 -11.96
CA ALA A 400 -3.02 13.43 -11.27
C ALA A 400 -2.75 14.57 -12.26
N LEU A 401 -2.20 14.27 -13.44
CA LEU A 401 -1.99 15.24 -14.52
C LEU A 401 -3.32 15.77 -15.08
N VAL A 402 -4.31 14.89 -15.33
CA VAL A 402 -5.66 15.30 -15.76
C VAL A 402 -6.31 16.20 -14.72
N PHE A 403 -6.20 15.85 -13.43
CA PHE A 403 -6.74 16.67 -12.35
C PHE A 403 -6.04 18.02 -12.24
N GLY A 404 -4.70 18.04 -12.39
CA GLY A 404 -3.91 19.26 -12.47
C GLY A 404 -4.34 20.17 -13.63
N ALA A 405 -4.63 19.58 -14.79
CA ALA A 405 -5.17 20.32 -15.93
C ALA A 405 -6.57 20.87 -15.65
N LEU A 406 -7.44 20.09 -15.00
CA LEU A 406 -8.76 20.55 -14.58
C LEU A 406 -8.68 21.74 -13.63
N LEU A 407 -7.74 21.74 -12.67
CA LEU A 407 -7.47 22.88 -11.79
C LEU A 407 -7.02 24.13 -12.58
N ALA A 408 -6.12 23.95 -13.55
CA ALA A 408 -5.61 25.04 -14.38
C ALA A 408 -6.70 25.64 -15.29
N TRP A 409 -7.54 24.78 -15.88
CA TRP A 409 -8.61 25.16 -16.79
C TRP A 409 -9.93 25.51 -16.10
N GLY A 410 -10.11 25.20 -14.81
CA GLY A 410 -11.35 25.44 -14.06
C GLY A 410 -11.95 26.84 -14.28
N PRO A 411 -11.19 27.94 -14.08
CA PRO A 411 -11.69 29.30 -14.30
C PRO A 411 -12.07 29.61 -15.76
N LEU A 412 -11.45 28.91 -16.73
CA LEU A 412 -11.77 29.03 -18.15
C LEU A 412 -13.04 28.26 -18.51
N LEU A 413 -13.29 27.12 -17.86
CA LEU A 413 -14.49 26.29 -18.05
C LEU A 413 -15.76 26.95 -17.51
N VAL A 414 -15.65 27.83 -16.50
CA VAL A 414 -16.81 28.55 -15.93
C VAL A 414 -17.54 29.35 -17.01
N GLY A 415 -16.81 30.03 -17.92
CA GLY A 415 -17.41 30.84 -18.98
C GLY A 415 -18.34 30.07 -19.93
N PRO A 416 -17.88 29.03 -20.65
CA PRO A 416 -18.70 28.24 -21.55
C PRO A 416 -19.83 27.51 -20.82
N VAL A 417 -19.59 26.98 -19.61
CA VAL A 417 -20.63 26.34 -18.80
C VAL A 417 -21.75 27.34 -18.45
N LEU A 418 -21.40 28.56 -18.03
CA LEU A 418 -22.38 29.61 -17.76
C LEU A 418 -23.12 30.08 -19.02
N ARG A 419 -22.48 30.06 -20.20
CA ARG A 419 -23.17 30.35 -21.47
C ARG A 419 -24.18 29.25 -21.83
N ALA A 420 -23.83 27.99 -21.64
CA ALA A 420 -24.74 26.87 -21.87
C ALA A 420 -25.93 26.92 -20.90
N LEU A 421 -25.67 27.20 -19.61
CA LEU A 421 -26.72 27.43 -18.62
C LEU A 421 -27.58 28.66 -18.94
N GLY A 422 -26.95 29.74 -19.43
CA GLY A 422 -27.66 30.95 -19.84
C GLY A 422 -28.54 30.78 -21.08
N ALA A 423 -28.36 29.71 -21.86
CA ALA A 423 -29.19 29.35 -23.00
C ALA A 423 -30.46 28.57 -22.60
N LEU A 424 -30.49 27.99 -21.39
CA LEU A 424 -31.70 27.38 -20.84
C LEU A 424 -32.74 28.48 -20.51
N PRO A 425 -34.05 28.18 -20.55
CA PRO A 425 -35.13 29.12 -20.24
C PRO A 425 -35.23 29.39 -18.73
N LEU A 426 -34.12 29.82 -18.13
CA LEU A 426 -34.04 30.27 -16.75
C LEU A 426 -34.66 31.67 -16.69
N GLY A 427 -35.69 31.82 -15.86
CA GLY A 427 -36.38 33.09 -15.63
C GLY A 427 -35.44 34.22 -15.19
N VAL A 428 -36.00 35.40 -14.91
CA VAL A 428 -35.23 36.63 -14.61
C VAL A 428 -34.21 36.40 -13.47
N VAL A 429 -34.60 35.70 -12.42
CA VAL A 429 -33.72 35.38 -11.27
C VAL A 429 -32.54 34.49 -11.68
N GLY A 430 -32.78 33.45 -12.49
CA GLY A 430 -31.73 32.55 -12.96
C GLY A 430 -30.72 33.25 -13.87
N ARG A 431 -31.18 34.17 -14.71
CA ARG A 431 -30.31 34.97 -15.59
C ARG A 431 -29.42 35.94 -14.80
N VAL A 432 -29.94 36.53 -13.72
CA VAL A 432 -29.16 37.36 -12.80
C VAL A 432 -28.14 36.52 -12.03
N ALA A 433 -28.51 35.33 -11.57
CA ALA A 433 -27.60 34.42 -10.88
C ALA A 433 -26.41 33.98 -11.77
N VAL A 434 -26.67 33.57 -13.02
CA VAL A 434 -25.63 33.16 -13.98
C VAL A 434 -24.64 34.29 -14.26
N ARG A 435 -25.14 35.53 -14.45
CA ARG A 435 -24.28 36.71 -14.65
C ARG A 435 -23.48 37.07 -13.40
N GLY A 436 -24.05 36.88 -12.21
CA GLY A 436 -23.37 37.10 -10.93
C GLY A 436 -22.15 36.19 -10.73
N VAL A 437 -22.29 34.89 -11.05
CA VAL A 437 -21.17 33.93 -10.97
C VAL A 437 -20.09 34.25 -12.02
N GLY A 438 -20.49 34.69 -13.22
CA GLY A 438 -19.57 35.06 -14.30
C GLY A 438 -18.64 36.24 -13.99
N GLY A 439 -18.97 37.06 -12.99
CA GLY A 439 -18.11 38.16 -12.53
C GLY A 439 -16.90 37.73 -11.70
N ALA A 440 -16.86 36.49 -11.21
CA ALA A 440 -15.76 35.98 -10.39
C ALA A 440 -15.45 34.49 -10.68
N PRO A 441 -15.05 34.15 -11.93
CA PRO A 441 -14.92 32.76 -12.37
C PRO A 441 -13.89 31.96 -11.57
N GLY A 442 -12.83 32.61 -11.08
CA GLY A 442 -11.83 31.96 -10.23
C GLY A 442 -12.39 31.41 -8.92
N ARG A 443 -13.45 32.02 -8.37
CA ARG A 443 -14.08 31.61 -7.11
C ARG A 443 -14.98 30.40 -7.32
N ALA A 444 -15.78 30.42 -8.39
CA ALA A 444 -16.61 29.29 -8.79
C ALA A 444 -15.75 28.05 -9.08
N ALA A 445 -14.67 28.23 -9.84
CA ALA A 445 -13.72 27.15 -10.14
C ALA A 445 -13.05 26.58 -8.89
N ALA A 446 -12.66 27.42 -7.93
CA ALA A 446 -12.04 26.96 -6.69
C ALA A 446 -13.01 26.11 -5.85
N VAL A 447 -14.28 26.50 -5.77
CA VAL A 447 -15.32 25.72 -5.05
C VAL A 447 -15.56 24.38 -5.76
N SER A 448 -15.72 24.39 -7.08
CA SER A 448 -15.90 23.18 -7.87
C SER A 448 -14.70 22.23 -7.79
N ALA A 449 -13.47 22.75 -7.67
CA ALA A 449 -12.26 21.94 -7.57
C ALA A 449 -12.23 21.08 -6.29
N VAL A 450 -12.73 21.60 -5.17
CA VAL A 450 -12.82 20.83 -3.91
C VAL A 450 -13.82 19.69 -4.06
N VAL A 451 -14.98 19.96 -4.67
CA VAL A 451 -16.01 18.93 -4.92
C VAL A 451 -15.49 17.88 -5.90
N ALA A 452 -14.80 18.29 -6.96
CA ALA A 452 -14.19 17.38 -7.93
C ALA A 452 -13.10 16.52 -7.28
N LEU A 453 -12.32 17.07 -6.34
CA LEU A 453 -11.34 16.30 -5.58
C LEU A 453 -12.01 15.24 -4.71
N GLY A 454 -13.06 15.62 -3.97
CA GLY A 454 -13.82 14.69 -3.13
C GLY A 454 -14.49 13.59 -3.95
N ALA A 455 -15.15 13.94 -5.05
CA ALA A 455 -15.78 12.99 -5.95
C ALA A 455 -14.74 12.08 -6.63
N GLY A 456 -13.63 12.63 -7.11
CA GLY A 456 -12.55 11.87 -7.74
C GLY A 456 -11.91 10.88 -6.77
N LEU A 457 -11.71 11.27 -5.51
CA LEU A 457 -11.20 10.38 -4.47
C LEU A 457 -12.20 9.27 -4.14
N LEU A 458 -13.48 9.61 -3.93
CA LEU A 458 -14.52 8.62 -3.65
C LEU A 458 -14.64 7.60 -4.80
N THR A 459 -14.75 8.08 -6.04
CA THR A 459 -14.80 7.23 -7.23
C THR A 459 -13.52 6.39 -7.35
N GLY A 460 -12.35 6.99 -7.10
CA GLY A 460 -11.07 6.27 -7.11
C GLY A 460 -11.08 5.10 -6.14
N VAL A 461 -11.45 5.32 -4.87
CA VAL A 461 -11.53 4.25 -3.87
C VAL A 461 -12.56 3.18 -4.25
N LEU A 462 -13.74 3.58 -4.72
CA LEU A 462 -14.80 2.64 -5.11
C LEU A 462 -14.38 1.78 -6.32
N VAL A 463 -13.83 2.41 -7.36
CA VAL A 463 -13.36 1.72 -8.56
C VAL A 463 -12.18 0.83 -8.23
N SER A 464 -11.21 1.28 -7.42
CA SER A 464 -10.11 0.44 -6.96
C SER A 464 -10.61 -0.78 -6.19
N GLY A 465 -11.57 -0.61 -5.28
CA GLY A 465 -12.15 -1.73 -4.53
C GLY A 465 -12.83 -2.74 -5.45
N ASP A 466 -13.59 -2.27 -6.45
CA ASP A 466 -14.23 -3.16 -7.42
C ASP A 466 -13.22 -3.84 -8.35
N THR A 467 -12.18 -3.11 -8.76
CA THR A 467 -11.09 -3.63 -9.59
C THR A 467 -10.30 -4.72 -8.86
N VAL A 468 -9.95 -4.51 -7.59
CA VAL A 468 -9.24 -5.53 -6.79
C VAL A 468 -10.10 -6.78 -6.63
N ARG A 469 -11.40 -6.64 -6.33
CA ARG A 469 -12.31 -7.79 -6.24
C ARG A 469 -12.46 -8.50 -7.58
N GLY A 470 -12.55 -7.75 -8.68
CA GLY A 470 -12.63 -8.29 -10.04
C GLY A 470 -11.35 -9.05 -10.41
N TYR A 471 -10.18 -8.48 -10.11
CA TYR A 471 -8.89 -9.12 -10.32
C TYR A 471 -8.76 -10.40 -9.50
N LEU A 472 -9.05 -10.36 -8.19
CA LEU A 472 -9.00 -11.55 -7.34
C LEU A 472 -9.96 -12.64 -7.81
N ARG A 473 -11.18 -12.29 -8.24
CA ARG A 473 -12.12 -13.27 -8.79
C ARG A 473 -11.60 -13.89 -10.08
N ALA A 474 -11.03 -13.09 -10.98
CA ALA A 474 -10.47 -13.57 -12.24
C ALA A 474 -9.23 -14.46 -12.01
N ASP A 475 -8.36 -14.06 -11.08
CA ASP A 475 -7.15 -14.79 -10.71
C ASP A 475 -7.48 -16.10 -9.99
N LEU A 476 -8.46 -16.09 -9.08
CA LEU A 476 -9.01 -17.30 -8.45
C LEU A 476 -9.67 -18.21 -9.49
N ALA A 477 -10.46 -17.68 -10.43
CA ALA A 477 -11.07 -18.49 -11.49
C ALA A 477 -10.03 -19.08 -12.46
N ALA A 478 -8.91 -18.38 -12.69
CA ALA A 478 -7.80 -18.88 -13.52
C ALA A 478 -6.93 -19.90 -12.78
N SER A 479 -6.69 -19.70 -11.48
CA SER A 479 -5.87 -20.57 -10.64
C SER A 479 -6.62 -21.82 -10.18
N PHE A 480 -7.93 -21.70 -9.96
CA PHE A 480 -8.85 -22.77 -9.58
C PHE A 480 -9.97 -22.86 -10.63
N PRO A 481 -9.68 -23.39 -11.83
CA PRO A 481 -10.67 -23.53 -12.90
C PRO A 481 -11.73 -24.62 -12.64
N ALA A 482 -11.81 -25.13 -11.41
CA ALA A 482 -12.76 -26.15 -11.00
C ALA A 482 -13.85 -25.55 -10.09
N ASP A 483 -15.11 -25.86 -10.37
CA ASP A 483 -16.25 -25.43 -9.54
C ASP A 483 -16.23 -26.10 -8.15
N VAL A 484 -15.66 -27.29 -8.06
CA VAL A 484 -15.49 -28.07 -6.82
C VAL A 484 -14.13 -28.74 -6.85
N GLU A 485 -13.32 -28.50 -5.82
CA GLU A 485 -12.06 -29.21 -5.61
C GLU A 485 -12.26 -30.26 -4.51
N VAL A 486 -11.95 -31.52 -4.83
CA VAL A 486 -11.95 -32.61 -3.86
C VAL A 486 -10.49 -32.94 -3.55
N THR A 487 -10.00 -32.40 -2.46
CA THR A 487 -8.68 -32.73 -1.92
C THR A 487 -8.81 -33.87 -0.92
N ALA A 488 -7.85 -34.78 -0.92
CA ALA A 488 -7.68 -35.68 0.22
C ALA A 488 -7.15 -34.87 1.42
N LYS A 489 -7.29 -35.43 2.62
CA LYS A 489 -6.59 -34.89 3.79
C LYS A 489 -5.10 -34.79 3.48
N GLU A 490 -4.48 -33.72 3.94
CA GLU A 490 -3.06 -33.43 3.71
C GLU A 490 -2.22 -34.64 4.15
N GLY A 491 -1.50 -35.26 3.21
CA GLY A 491 -0.69 -36.45 3.45
C GLY A 491 -1.32 -37.81 3.14
N GLU A 492 -2.61 -37.89 2.79
CA GLU A 492 -3.26 -39.13 2.37
C GLU A 492 -3.62 -39.11 0.87
N PRO A 493 -3.47 -40.23 0.13
CA PRO A 493 -4.00 -40.33 -1.22
C PRO A 493 -5.52 -40.29 -1.22
N LEU A 494 -6.12 -39.75 -2.28
CA LEU A 494 -7.53 -40.01 -2.54
C LEU A 494 -7.76 -41.54 -2.65
N PRO A 495 -8.77 -42.10 -1.95
CA PRO A 495 -9.08 -43.52 -2.03
C PRO A 495 -9.34 -43.95 -3.48
N ALA A 496 -8.81 -45.13 -3.84
CA ALA A 496 -9.05 -45.72 -5.14
C ALA A 496 -10.56 -45.92 -5.35
N GLY A 497 -11.10 -45.44 -6.47
CA GLY A 497 -12.54 -45.48 -6.77
C GLY A 497 -13.29 -44.15 -6.61
N VAL A 498 -12.75 -43.16 -5.88
CA VAL A 498 -13.44 -41.86 -5.69
C VAL A 498 -13.57 -41.11 -7.02
N VAL A 499 -12.52 -41.14 -7.85
CA VAL A 499 -12.54 -40.50 -9.17
C VAL A 499 -13.56 -41.15 -10.10
N GLU A 500 -13.65 -42.49 -10.12
CA GLU A 500 -14.68 -43.19 -10.88
C GLU A 500 -16.08 -42.88 -10.35
N ALA A 501 -16.30 -42.94 -9.03
CA ALA A 501 -17.59 -42.64 -8.41
C ALA A 501 -18.08 -41.20 -8.67
N LEU A 502 -17.15 -40.24 -8.77
CA LEU A 502 -17.46 -38.86 -9.15
C LEU A 502 -17.75 -38.73 -10.65
N ARG A 503 -17.08 -39.49 -11.52
CA ARG A 503 -17.37 -39.49 -12.96
C ARG A 503 -18.75 -40.05 -13.30
N ASP A 504 -19.24 -40.99 -12.50
CA ASP A 504 -20.56 -41.61 -12.71
C ASP A 504 -21.73 -40.71 -12.27
N ARG A 505 -21.45 -39.56 -11.65
CA ARG A 505 -22.48 -38.58 -11.26
C ARG A 505 -22.90 -37.75 -12.48
N PRO A 506 -24.17 -37.81 -12.92
CA PRO A 506 -24.64 -37.05 -14.07
C PRO A 506 -24.66 -35.53 -13.84
N GLU A 507 -24.54 -35.09 -12.58
CA GLU A 507 -24.46 -33.68 -12.18
C GLU A 507 -23.07 -33.07 -12.48
N LEU A 508 -22.04 -33.89 -12.70
CA LEU A 508 -20.66 -33.45 -12.90
C LEU A 508 -20.26 -33.56 -14.38
N GLY A 509 -19.97 -32.41 -15.02
CA GLY A 509 -19.65 -32.38 -16.45
C GLY A 509 -18.22 -32.82 -16.80
N LEU A 510 -17.24 -32.44 -15.99
CA LEU A 510 -15.83 -32.75 -16.22
C LEU A 510 -15.13 -33.04 -14.89
N VAL A 511 -14.64 -34.27 -14.72
CA VAL A 511 -13.88 -34.69 -13.54
C VAL A 511 -12.44 -34.99 -13.95
N LEU A 512 -11.54 -34.09 -13.55
CA LEU A 512 -10.10 -34.22 -13.75
C LEU A 512 -9.43 -34.64 -12.45
N ALA A 513 -8.58 -35.67 -12.53
CA ALA A 513 -7.73 -36.09 -11.43
C ALA A 513 -6.30 -35.64 -11.73
N PHE A 514 -5.73 -34.84 -10.83
CA PHE A 514 -4.36 -34.36 -10.94
C PHE A 514 -3.51 -35.10 -9.92
N ARG A 515 -2.31 -35.50 -10.33
CA ARG A 515 -1.31 -36.07 -9.43
C ARG A 515 -0.11 -35.15 -9.43
N THR A 516 0.17 -34.54 -8.29
CA THR A 516 1.39 -33.77 -8.07
C THR A 516 2.53 -34.72 -7.75
N VAL A 517 3.66 -34.55 -8.45
CA VAL A 517 4.90 -35.28 -8.19
C VAL A 517 5.97 -34.24 -7.95
N ARG A 518 6.57 -34.24 -6.76
CA ARG A 518 7.70 -33.36 -6.45
C ARG A 518 8.95 -33.94 -7.11
N VAL A 519 9.62 -33.13 -7.93
CA VAL A 519 10.86 -33.52 -8.61
C VAL A 519 11.99 -32.63 -8.10
N THR A 520 12.93 -33.21 -7.35
CA THR A 520 14.12 -32.50 -6.87
C THR A 520 15.21 -32.51 -7.93
N TRP A 521 15.67 -31.33 -8.34
CA TRP A 521 16.76 -31.18 -9.31
C TRP A 521 18.08 -30.86 -8.58
N ARG A 522 19.09 -31.73 -8.72
CA ARG A 522 20.46 -31.41 -8.25
C ARG A 522 21.26 -30.77 -9.38
N CYS A 523 21.51 -29.47 -9.27
CA CYS A 523 22.43 -28.76 -10.16
C CYS A 523 23.88 -29.02 -9.72
N ARG A 524 24.66 -29.74 -10.55
CA ARG A 524 26.12 -29.84 -10.37
C ARG A 524 26.78 -28.66 -11.08
N ALA A 525 27.35 -27.72 -10.34
CA ALA A 525 28.25 -26.72 -10.91
C ALA A 525 29.50 -27.45 -11.43
N ALA A 526 29.62 -27.59 -12.75
CA ALA A 526 30.83 -28.09 -13.38
C ALA A 526 31.93 -27.04 -13.20
N GLY A 527 33.06 -27.45 -12.61
CA GLY A 527 34.16 -26.57 -12.24
C GLY A 527 34.68 -25.71 -13.38
N ARG A 528 34.25 -24.45 -13.40
CA ARG A 528 35.00 -23.21 -13.66
C ARG A 528 33.99 -22.07 -13.63
N ALA A 529 34.34 -21.00 -12.93
CA ALA A 529 33.52 -19.82 -12.68
C ALA A 529 32.68 -19.42 -13.92
N SER A 530 31.42 -19.83 -13.90
CA SER A 530 30.38 -19.36 -14.81
C SER A 530 29.11 -19.28 -13.97
N ARG A 531 28.61 -18.05 -13.83
CA ARG A 531 27.42 -17.71 -13.07
C ARG A 531 26.27 -18.61 -13.54
N CYS A 532 25.64 -19.36 -12.63
CA CYS A 532 24.31 -19.89 -12.89
C CYS A 532 23.37 -18.69 -13.08
N PRO A 533 22.76 -18.49 -14.27
CA PRO A 533 21.68 -17.54 -14.38
C PRO A 533 20.47 -18.19 -13.71
N MET A 534 20.02 -17.61 -12.60
CA MET A 534 18.93 -18.13 -11.78
C MET A 534 17.56 -18.08 -12.48
N TRP A 535 17.49 -17.59 -13.72
CA TRP A 535 16.24 -17.48 -14.47
C TRP A 535 16.50 -17.78 -15.96
N THR A 536 16.23 -19.01 -16.38
CA THR A 536 15.96 -19.31 -17.79
C THR A 536 14.64 -20.07 -17.88
N SER A 537 13.56 -19.34 -18.13
CA SER A 537 12.25 -19.86 -18.52
C SER A 537 12.34 -20.41 -19.95
N GLY A 538 12.94 -21.59 -20.12
CA GLY A 538 12.89 -22.38 -21.33
C GLY A 538 12.23 -23.73 -21.02
N PRO A 539 11.38 -24.28 -21.90
CA PRO A 539 10.71 -25.55 -21.63
C PRO A 539 11.75 -26.69 -21.67
N CYS A 540 12.19 -27.17 -20.50
CA CYS A 540 12.79 -28.49 -20.39
C CYS A 540 11.71 -29.53 -20.68
N ARG A 541 11.55 -29.92 -21.95
CA ARG A 541 10.66 -31.02 -22.33
C ARG A 541 11.24 -32.34 -21.80
N PRO A 542 10.55 -33.08 -20.93
CA PRO A 542 10.92 -34.47 -20.66
C PRO A 542 10.78 -35.27 -21.96
N ARG A 543 11.74 -36.14 -22.28
CA ARG A 543 11.59 -37.11 -23.38
C ARG A 543 10.54 -38.14 -22.96
N PRO A 544 9.40 -38.28 -23.64
CA PRO A 544 8.57 -39.46 -23.49
C PRO A 544 9.30 -40.63 -24.16
N THR A 545 9.67 -41.65 -23.40
CA THR A 545 10.14 -42.92 -23.96
C THR A 545 8.94 -43.69 -24.50
N TRP A 546 8.53 -43.36 -25.73
CA TRP A 546 7.69 -44.24 -26.55
C TRP A 546 8.30 -44.33 -27.94
N SER A 547 8.70 -45.53 -28.34
CA SER A 547 9.43 -45.80 -29.58
C SER A 547 8.53 -46.51 -30.60
N PRO A 548 8.24 -45.91 -31.77
CA PRO A 548 7.84 -46.63 -32.96
C PRO A 548 9.03 -46.77 -33.96
N PRO A 549 8.96 -47.67 -34.96
CA PRO A 549 10.12 -48.15 -35.69
C PRO A 549 10.53 -47.29 -36.90
N ARG A 550 11.85 -47.11 -37.04
CA ARG A 550 12.70 -46.88 -38.24
C ARG A 550 12.22 -45.92 -39.36
N GLY A 551 12.94 -44.79 -39.50
CA GLY A 551 13.01 -43.95 -40.71
C GLY A 551 13.93 -42.72 -40.51
N ARG A 552 14.75 -42.34 -41.50
CA ARG A 552 15.93 -41.42 -41.43
C ARG A 552 15.62 -39.89 -41.24
N PRO A 553 16.63 -39.05 -40.86
CA PRO A 553 16.44 -37.68 -40.34
C PRO A 553 16.63 -36.55 -41.38
N PRO A 554 16.27 -35.30 -41.04
CA PRO A 554 17.19 -34.15 -41.24
C PRO A 554 17.23 -33.22 -40.00
N THR A 555 18.41 -33.05 -39.38
CA THR A 555 19.31 -31.87 -39.43
C THR A 555 18.93 -30.65 -38.59
N SER A 556 19.88 -30.34 -37.69
CA SER A 556 20.24 -29.07 -37.06
C SER A 556 19.18 -28.32 -36.25
N ASP A 557 19.27 -28.46 -34.92
CA ASP A 557 19.36 -27.26 -34.10
C ASP A 557 20.22 -27.50 -32.85
N ARG A 558 21.20 -26.61 -32.64
CA ARG A 558 22.13 -26.63 -31.52
C ARG A 558 21.44 -26.05 -30.28
N GLY A 559 20.58 -26.83 -29.64
CA GLY A 559 20.17 -26.60 -28.24
C GLY A 559 20.96 -27.52 -27.32
N GLY A 560 21.54 -27.01 -26.24
CA GLY A 560 22.25 -27.82 -25.24
C GLY A 560 21.32 -28.87 -24.61
N TRP A 561 21.68 -30.15 -24.73
CA TRP A 561 20.93 -31.27 -24.17
C TRP A 561 21.53 -31.66 -22.81
N CYS A 562 20.72 -31.67 -21.76
CA CYS A 562 21.02 -32.47 -20.56
C CYS A 562 20.73 -33.94 -20.90
N SER A 563 21.76 -34.78 -20.90
CA SER A 563 21.62 -36.23 -21.05
C SER A 563 21.86 -36.93 -19.71
N PRO A 564 21.04 -37.92 -19.31
CA PRO A 564 21.43 -38.82 -18.25
C PRO A 564 22.45 -39.82 -18.84
N ARG A 565 23.73 -39.68 -18.51
CA ARG A 565 24.70 -40.76 -18.74
C ARG A 565 24.50 -41.80 -17.64
N PRO A 566 24.34 -43.10 -17.96
CA PRO A 566 24.30 -44.15 -16.97
C PRO A 566 25.74 -44.44 -16.51
N THR A 567 26.10 -44.02 -15.31
CA THR A 567 27.25 -44.61 -14.62
C THR A 567 26.81 -45.96 -14.05
N ARG A 568 27.43 -47.03 -14.56
CA ARG A 568 27.28 -48.39 -14.05
C ARG A 568 27.53 -48.41 -12.53
N GLY A 569 26.61 -49.03 -11.80
CA GLY A 569 26.79 -49.45 -10.41
C GLY A 569 26.31 -48.43 -9.36
N SER A 570 25.00 -48.40 -9.10
CA SER A 570 24.41 -48.45 -7.74
C SER A 570 22.90 -48.19 -7.80
N THR A 571 22.18 -49.19 -7.30
CA THR A 571 20.85 -49.17 -6.65
C THR A 571 19.83 -48.11 -7.05
N ARG A 572 18.80 -48.58 -7.77
CA ARG A 572 17.49 -47.92 -7.89
C ARG A 572 16.89 -47.74 -6.50
N TRP A 573 16.45 -46.53 -6.18
CA TRP A 573 15.40 -46.32 -5.19
C TRP A 573 14.32 -45.47 -5.83
N ALA A 574 13.20 -46.14 -6.13
CA ALA A 574 11.92 -45.50 -6.34
C ALA A 574 11.22 -45.58 -4.98
N SER A 575 11.11 -44.46 -4.26
CA SER A 575 10.18 -44.35 -3.14
C SER A 575 8.87 -43.79 -3.69
N VAL A 576 7.93 -44.70 -3.93
CA VAL A 576 6.52 -44.41 -4.07
C VAL A 576 6.02 -44.23 -2.64
N THR A 577 5.55 -43.03 -2.30
CA THR A 577 4.67 -42.82 -1.15
C THR A 577 3.34 -42.37 -1.71
N GLY A 578 2.32 -43.18 -1.40
CA GLY A 578 0.94 -43.00 -1.80
C GLY A 578 0.34 -41.83 -1.05
#